data_AF-A0AAU3S3G7-F1
#
_entry.id   AF-A0AAU3S3G7-F1
#
_cell.length_a   1.000
_cell.length_b   1.000
_cell.length_c   1.000
_cell.angle_alpha   90.00
_cell.angle_beta   90.00
_cell.angle_gamma   90.00
#
_symmetry.space_group_name_H-M   'P 1'
#
loop_
_entity.id
_entity.type
_entity.pdbx_description
1 polymer ?
#
loop_
_entity_poly.entity_id
_entity_poly.type
_entity_poly.pdbx_seq_one_letter_code
_entity_poly.pdbx_strand_id
1 'polypeptide(L)'
;MRSISSRLVRGGLAAAVTAGLIATVTTAPAQAASGYERCAWGKLCVFSEPLGKGDMLVVSGSMLRLGSWDNRISSFANYSGTPVCFNSEPDLDGNPERAQATHYYSGQVSFDESYRPELDNAVSSLDLDPEADYFCGTEGRFPTYAWDIEPKQRPAGQPAEAAFGDADGDGFGDLYSRDKFGQLWTDHLYGSKSRTRVVGGGWNAMTQLTRHGDYNGDSKEDLFARDRSGVLWFYPGRGDGTLGDRVKVGGGWNSMRDLTAAGDLTGDGRADLLAADSTGTLWTYPGDGHGTFGDRRKVGGGWKAMNELVGAGDMNSDKRADLVARDTAGKLWFYPGTGRGTFGDRKLIGTGGWNGLTELVGIGDVTGDGHPDLLAHAPGQKALRVYPGTGAADGGLRAPRQYAQARATHLVF
;
A
#
# COMPACT_ATOMS: atom_id res chain seq x y z
N MET A 1 -39.02 -55.63 36.02
CA MET A 1 -40.37 -55.37 35.48
C MET A 1 -40.19 -54.36 34.35
N ARG A 2 -40.42 -54.61 33.05
CA ARG A 2 -41.28 -55.51 32.24
C ARG A 2 -40.39 -56.12 31.12
N SER A 3 -40.30 -57.43 30.87
CA SER A 3 -41.20 -58.32 30.09
C SER A 3 -41.35 -57.85 28.62
N ILE A 4 -41.07 -58.61 27.54
CA ILE A 4 -41.67 -59.90 27.11
C ILE A 4 -40.85 -60.53 25.93
N SER A 5 -40.63 -61.86 26.01
CA SER A 5 -40.72 -62.98 25.01
C SER A 5 -40.31 -62.80 23.52
N SER A 6 -39.86 -63.78 22.72
CA SER A 6 -39.57 -65.23 22.85
C SER A 6 -39.08 -65.82 21.49
N ARG A 7 -38.18 -66.82 21.55
CA ARG A 7 -38.08 -68.07 20.74
C ARG A 7 -37.98 -68.00 19.18
N LEU A 8 -36.86 -68.41 18.56
CA LEU A 8 -36.40 -69.78 18.17
C LEU A 8 -36.94 -70.27 16.81
N VAL A 9 -36.07 -70.43 15.78
CA VAL A 9 -36.05 -71.56 14.83
C VAL A 9 -34.63 -71.70 14.23
N ARG A 10 -34.05 -72.91 14.30
CA ARG A 10 -32.91 -73.38 13.51
C ARG A 10 -33.42 -74.03 12.23
N GLY A 11 -32.70 -73.87 11.12
CA GLY A 11 -32.86 -74.71 9.93
C GLY A 11 -31.91 -74.28 8.83
N GLY A 12 -30.90 -75.11 8.53
CA GLY A 12 -29.91 -74.85 7.47
C GLY A 12 -30.32 -75.43 6.12
N LEU A 13 -29.63 -75.02 5.06
CA LEU A 13 -29.37 -75.84 3.86
C LEU A 13 -28.27 -75.18 3.00
N ALA A 14 -27.53 -76.05 2.32
CA ALA A 14 -26.23 -75.82 1.72
C ALA A 14 -26.26 -75.49 0.21
N ALA A 15 -25.08 -75.07 -0.26
CA ALA A 15 -24.50 -75.23 -1.59
C ALA A 15 -24.84 -74.21 -2.70
N ALA A 16 -23.82 -73.48 -3.15
CA ALA A 16 -23.26 -73.62 -4.50
C ALA A 16 -21.89 -72.91 -4.59
N VAL A 17 -20.89 -73.65 -5.08
CA VAL A 17 -19.53 -73.18 -5.36
C VAL A 17 -19.48 -72.72 -6.81
N THR A 18 -18.90 -71.54 -7.09
CA THR A 18 -18.28 -71.26 -8.39
C THR A 18 -17.07 -70.34 -8.21
N ALA A 19 -15.97 -70.76 -8.84
CA ALA A 19 -14.64 -70.19 -8.75
C ALA A 19 -14.59 -68.72 -9.17
N GLY A 20 -14.12 -67.85 -8.28
CA GLY A 20 -13.76 -66.48 -8.59
C GLY A 20 -12.28 -66.38 -8.97
N LEU A 21 -11.99 -65.96 -10.20
CA LEU A 21 -10.69 -65.41 -10.56
C LEU A 21 -10.37 -64.24 -9.62
N ILE A 22 -9.28 -64.36 -8.86
CA ILE A 22 -8.71 -63.22 -8.14
C ILE A 22 -8.05 -62.33 -9.19
N ALA A 23 -8.78 -61.32 -9.65
CA ALA A 23 -8.17 -60.16 -10.30
C ALA A 23 -7.69 -59.23 -9.19
N THR A 24 -6.42 -59.37 -8.80
CA THR A 24 -5.72 -58.32 -8.07
C THR A 24 -5.63 -57.10 -8.97
N VAL A 25 -6.52 -56.12 -8.75
CA VAL A 25 -6.30 -54.76 -9.23
C VAL A 25 -5.15 -54.20 -8.40
N THR A 26 -3.93 -54.36 -8.90
CA THR A 26 -2.83 -53.51 -8.46
C THR A 26 -3.17 -52.12 -8.98
N THR A 27 -3.71 -51.25 -8.13
CA THR A 27 -3.63 -49.83 -8.39
C THR A 27 -2.14 -49.53 -8.52
N ALA A 28 -1.67 -49.27 -9.74
CA ALA A 28 -0.34 -48.71 -9.92
C ALA A 28 -0.20 -47.54 -8.94
N PRO A 29 0.95 -47.36 -8.27
CA PRO A 29 1.14 -46.16 -7.47
C PRO A 29 0.86 -44.98 -8.41
N ALA A 30 0.01 -44.03 -7.99
CA ALA A 30 -0.20 -42.82 -8.75
C ALA A 30 1.19 -42.29 -9.14
N GLN A 31 1.48 -42.25 -10.44
CA GLN A 31 2.78 -41.80 -10.94
C GLN A 31 3.07 -40.48 -10.23
N ALA A 32 4.21 -40.37 -9.53
CA ALA A 32 4.58 -39.12 -8.91
C ALA A 32 4.60 -38.05 -10.02
N ALA A 33 3.79 -37.02 -9.86
CA ALA A 33 3.68 -35.92 -10.81
C ALA A 33 5.09 -35.43 -11.21
N SER A 34 5.38 -35.42 -12.51
CA SER A 34 6.72 -35.17 -13.08
C SER A 34 6.78 -33.95 -14.00
N GLY A 35 5.67 -33.22 -14.15
CA GLY A 35 5.53 -32.02 -14.95
C GLY A 35 4.63 -30.97 -14.26
N TYR A 36 3.94 -30.18 -15.06
CA TYR A 36 3.09 -29.08 -14.60
C TYR A 36 1.95 -29.49 -13.67
N GLU A 37 1.52 -30.75 -13.70
CA GLU A 37 0.51 -31.32 -12.80
C GLU A 37 0.94 -31.34 -11.32
N ARG A 38 2.21 -31.05 -11.04
CA ARG A 38 2.73 -30.74 -9.69
C ARG A 38 2.17 -29.41 -9.15
N CYS A 39 1.73 -28.50 -10.02
CA CYS A 39 1.16 -27.21 -9.62
C CYS A 39 -0.33 -27.34 -9.28
N ALA A 40 -0.70 -26.93 -8.07
CA ALA A 40 -2.09 -26.99 -7.62
C ALA A 40 -2.96 -25.89 -8.26
N TRP A 41 -4.26 -26.17 -8.42
CA TRP A 41 -5.25 -25.16 -8.82
C TRP A 41 -5.27 -23.98 -7.84
N GLY A 42 -5.44 -22.76 -8.37
CA GLY A 42 -5.37 -21.53 -7.58
C GLY A 42 -3.94 -21.08 -7.26
N LYS A 43 -2.91 -21.66 -7.89
CA LYS A 43 -1.50 -21.29 -7.69
C LYS A 43 -0.82 -20.89 -8.98
N LEU A 44 0.24 -20.09 -8.85
CA LEU A 44 1.29 -19.95 -9.83
C LEU A 44 2.49 -20.80 -9.37
N CYS A 45 3.04 -21.61 -10.26
CA CYS A 45 4.27 -22.36 -10.01
C CYS A 45 5.28 -22.12 -11.12
N VAL A 46 6.53 -21.91 -10.75
CA VAL A 46 7.66 -21.75 -11.68
C VAL A 46 8.63 -22.92 -11.51
N PHE A 47 9.30 -23.29 -12.58
CA PHE A 47 10.09 -24.51 -12.70
C PHE A 47 11.49 -24.19 -13.22
N SER A 48 12.50 -24.90 -12.72
CA SER A 48 13.90 -24.64 -13.06
C SER A 48 14.35 -25.22 -14.40
N GLU A 49 13.50 -26.01 -15.05
CA GLU A 49 13.76 -26.64 -16.34
C GLU A 49 12.55 -26.48 -17.26
N PRO A 50 12.72 -26.67 -18.58
CA PRO A 50 11.63 -26.66 -19.54
C PRO A 50 10.53 -27.67 -19.21
N LEU A 51 9.32 -27.39 -19.70
CA LEU A 51 8.19 -28.34 -19.70
C LEU A 51 7.78 -28.84 -18.30
N GLY A 52 7.85 -27.99 -17.27
CA GLY A 52 7.38 -28.27 -15.90
C GLY A 52 8.31 -29.17 -15.08
N LYS A 53 9.57 -29.34 -15.51
CA LYS A 53 10.57 -30.23 -14.89
C LYS A 53 11.46 -29.51 -13.88
N GLY A 54 12.34 -30.27 -13.23
CA GLY A 54 13.29 -29.74 -12.26
C GLY A 54 12.65 -29.32 -10.94
N ASP A 55 13.35 -28.43 -10.23
CA ASP A 55 12.84 -27.83 -8.99
C ASP A 55 11.58 -27.02 -9.29
N MET A 56 10.72 -26.85 -8.28
CA MET A 56 9.49 -26.06 -8.40
C MET A 56 9.40 -25.06 -7.25
N LEU A 57 9.03 -23.83 -7.57
CA LEU A 57 8.66 -22.80 -6.60
C LEU A 57 7.18 -22.45 -6.78
N VAL A 58 6.41 -22.56 -5.71
CA VAL A 58 5.04 -22.05 -5.66
C VAL A 58 5.11 -20.56 -5.30
N VAL A 59 4.61 -19.72 -6.19
CA VAL A 59 4.60 -18.27 -6.04
C VAL A 59 3.31 -17.85 -5.33
N SER A 60 3.45 -17.10 -4.24
CA SER A 60 2.33 -16.63 -3.42
C SER A 60 1.99 -15.15 -3.61
N GLY A 61 2.74 -14.41 -4.44
CA GLY A 61 2.56 -12.99 -4.74
C GLY A 61 3.72 -12.43 -5.55
N SER A 62 3.67 -11.14 -5.91
CA SER A 62 4.73 -10.46 -6.65
C SER A 62 6.08 -10.51 -5.92
N MET A 63 7.17 -10.68 -6.67
CA MET A 63 8.54 -10.81 -6.17
C MET A 63 9.48 -9.90 -6.97
N LEU A 64 10.01 -8.87 -6.31
CA LEU A 64 11.01 -7.97 -6.91
C LEU A 64 12.38 -8.63 -7.10
N ARG A 65 12.70 -9.60 -6.23
CA ARG A 65 13.90 -10.42 -6.30
C ARG A 65 13.50 -11.87 -6.09
N LEU A 66 13.99 -12.75 -6.95
CA LEU A 66 13.75 -14.19 -6.85
C LEU A 66 14.72 -14.90 -5.88
N GLY A 67 15.75 -14.21 -5.39
CA GLY A 67 16.72 -14.79 -4.46
C GLY A 67 17.48 -15.93 -5.12
N SER A 68 17.45 -17.13 -4.54
CA SER A 68 18.11 -18.31 -5.13
C SER A 68 17.48 -18.81 -6.44
N TRP A 69 16.34 -18.24 -6.83
CA TRP A 69 15.63 -18.54 -8.08
C TRP A 69 15.89 -17.51 -9.18
N ASP A 70 16.71 -16.50 -8.90
CA ASP A 70 17.13 -15.51 -9.88
C ASP A 70 17.80 -16.19 -11.08
N ASN A 71 17.36 -15.82 -12.29
CA ASN A 71 17.86 -16.38 -13.55
C ASN A 71 17.77 -17.92 -13.63
N ARG A 72 16.79 -18.52 -12.93
CA ARG A 72 16.62 -19.98 -12.87
C ARG A 72 15.30 -20.47 -13.49
N ILE A 73 14.35 -19.56 -13.74
CA ILE A 73 13.04 -19.97 -14.22
C ILE A 73 13.11 -20.28 -15.72
N SER A 74 12.67 -21.48 -16.09
CA SER A 74 12.65 -21.95 -17.48
C SER A 74 11.24 -22.29 -17.97
N SER A 75 10.32 -22.67 -17.07
CA SER A 75 8.91 -22.86 -17.39
C SER A 75 7.99 -22.52 -16.22
N PHE A 76 6.68 -22.38 -16.46
CA PHE A 76 5.70 -22.10 -15.41
C PHE A 76 4.32 -22.71 -15.71
N ALA A 77 3.52 -22.88 -14.64
CA ALA A 77 2.09 -23.16 -14.68
C ALA A 77 1.33 -22.10 -13.88
N ASN A 78 0.43 -21.37 -14.54
CA ASN A 78 -0.42 -20.37 -13.91
C ASN A 78 -1.88 -20.85 -13.85
N TYR A 79 -2.31 -21.25 -12.66
CA TYR A 79 -3.68 -21.62 -12.32
C TYR A 79 -4.31 -20.69 -11.28
N SER A 80 -3.68 -19.54 -11.01
CA SER A 80 -4.13 -18.61 -9.98
C SER A 80 -5.45 -17.90 -10.34
N GLY A 81 -5.78 -17.81 -11.63
CA GLY A 81 -6.86 -16.94 -12.13
C GLY A 81 -6.45 -15.47 -12.21
N THR A 82 -5.17 -15.18 -12.00
CA THR A 82 -4.57 -13.85 -11.99
C THR A 82 -3.44 -13.82 -13.01
N PRO A 83 -3.33 -12.79 -13.87
CA PRO A 83 -2.23 -12.69 -14.80
C PRO A 83 -0.89 -12.55 -14.06
N VAL A 84 0.17 -13.08 -14.66
CA VAL A 84 1.55 -12.94 -14.15
C VAL A 84 2.41 -12.22 -15.17
N CYS A 85 3.23 -11.28 -14.71
CA CYS A 85 4.32 -10.69 -15.46
C CYS A 85 5.66 -11.31 -15.09
N PHE A 86 6.47 -11.68 -16.08
CA PHE A 86 7.87 -12.06 -15.88
C PHE A 86 8.80 -11.01 -16.47
N ASN A 87 9.88 -10.68 -15.76
CA ASN A 87 10.83 -9.65 -16.16
C ASN A 87 12.27 -10.15 -16.05
N SER A 88 13.11 -9.71 -16.99
CA SER A 88 14.54 -10.03 -16.98
C SER A 88 15.34 -9.25 -15.93
N GLU A 89 14.83 -8.11 -15.47
CA GLU A 89 15.56 -7.20 -14.59
C GLU A 89 15.11 -7.33 -13.12
N PRO A 90 16.06 -7.35 -12.16
CA PRO A 90 15.76 -7.17 -10.75
C PRO A 90 15.52 -5.69 -10.41
N ASP A 91 14.89 -5.42 -9.27
CA ASP A 91 14.82 -4.11 -8.60
C ASP A 91 14.14 -2.93 -9.33
N LEU A 92 13.91 -3.02 -10.64
CA LEU A 92 13.14 -2.06 -11.42
C LEU A 92 13.54 -0.61 -11.08
N ASP A 93 14.82 -0.30 -11.31
CA ASP A 93 15.58 0.90 -10.89
C ASP A 93 15.05 2.26 -11.40
N GLY A 94 13.83 2.31 -11.92
CA GLY A 94 13.25 3.48 -12.57
C GLY A 94 13.61 3.60 -14.05
N ASN A 95 14.39 2.69 -14.65
CA ASN A 95 14.66 2.71 -16.09
C ASN A 95 13.64 1.89 -16.90
N PRO A 96 12.69 2.55 -17.59
CA PRO A 96 11.68 1.87 -18.39
C PRO A 96 12.27 1.04 -19.55
N GLU A 97 13.35 1.51 -20.18
CA GLU A 97 13.83 0.96 -21.45
C GLU A 97 14.59 -0.36 -21.31
N ARG A 98 15.06 -0.68 -20.09
CA ARG A 98 15.89 -1.86 -19.84
C ARG A 98 15.10 -3.13 -19.58
N ALA A 99 13.92 -3.00 -19.01
CA ALA A 99 13.27 -4.15 -18.42
C ALA A 99 12.33 -4.85 -19.41
N GLN A 100 12.84 -5.94 -20.01
CA GLN A 100 12.09 -6.83 -20.89
C GLN A 100 11.04 -7.59 -20.06
N ALA A 101 9.77 -7.43 -20.42
CA ALA A 101 8.64 -7.99 -19.69
C ALA A 101 7.72 -8.79 -20.62
N THR A 102 7.03 -9.79 -20.07
CA THR A 102 5.93 -10.48 -20.74
C THR A 102 4.87 -10.96 -19.75
N HIS A 103 3.59 -10.88 -20.12
CA HIS A 103 2.49 -11.38 -19.29
C HIS A 103 1.93 -12.70 -19.81
N TYR A 104 1.40 -13.49 -18.88
CA TYR A 104 0.58 -14.65 -19.17
C TYR A 104 -0.63 -14.71 -18.23
N TYR A 105 -1.82 -14.84 -18.82
CA TYR A 105 -3.07 -14.87 -18.06
C TYR A 105 -3.27 -16.19 -17.30
N SER A 106 -3.05 -17.30 -18.00
CA SER A 106 -3.19 -18.66 -17.44
C SER A 106 -2.50 -19.67 -18.36
N GLY A 107 -2.32 -20.89 -17.88
CA GLY A 107 -1.83 -22.02 -18.68
C GLY A 107 -0.44 -22.49 -18.27
N GLN A 108 0.14 -23.31 -19.13
CA GLN A 108 1.45 -23.92 -18.95
C GLN A 108 2.34 -23.47 -20.10
N VAL A 109 3.50 -22.88 -19.81
CA VAL A 109 4.40 -22.37 -20.85
C VAL A 109 5.84 -22.68 -20.46
N SER A 110 6.59 -23.17 -21.46
CA SER A 110 8.04 -23.27 -21.42
C SER A 110 8.63 -22.09 -22.17
N PHE A 111 9.58 -21.36 -21.58
CA PHE A 111 10.06 -20.11 -22.19
C PHE A 111 10.80 -20.37 -23.50
N ASP A 112 11.58 -21.44 -23.57
CA ASP A 112 12.30 -21.92 -24.76
C ASP A 112 11.38 -22.22 -25.97
N GLU A 113 10.11 -22.53 -25.72
CA GLU A 113 9.08 -22.76 -26.75
C GLU A 113 8.09 -21.58 -26.88
N SER A 114 8.30 -20.50 -26.14
CA SER A 114 7.42 -19.34 -26.12
C SER A 114 7.82 -18.28 -27.16
N TYR A 115 7.01 -17.23 -27.28
CA TYR A 115 7.37 -16.05 -28.07
C TYR A 115 8.39 -15.13 -27.36
N ARG A 116 8.85 -15.52 -26.16
CA ARG A 116 9.88 -14.84 -25.36
C ARG A 116 10.95 -15.82 -24.87
N PRO A 117 11.67 -16.52 -25.79
CA PRO A 117 12.73 -17.44 -25.40
C PRO A 117 13.88 -16.73 -24.66
N GLU A 118 14.00 -15.41 -24.77
CA GLU A 118 15.01 -14.62 -24.05
C GLU A 118 14.79 -14.60 -22.54
N LEU A 119 13.60 -14.98 -22.05
CA LEU A 119 13.31 -15.07 -20.62
C LEU A 119 13.69 -16.43 -20.01
N ASP A 120 14.04 -17.42 -20.83
CA ASP A 120 14.53 -18.72 -20.34
C ASP A 120 15.83 -18.53 -19.54
N ASN A 121 15.78 -18.86 -18.25
CA ASN A 121 16.87 -18.63 -17.29
C ASN A 121 17.32 -17.17 -17.19
N ALA A 122 16.45 -16.22 -17.51
CA ALA A 122 16.75 -14.79 -17.40
C ALA A 122 15.75 -14.03 -16.52
N VAL A 123 14.67 -14.68 -16.05
CA VAL A 123 13.71 -14.03 -15.15
C VAL A 123 14.39 -13.70 -13.83
N SER A 124 14.34 -12.42 -13.44
CA SER A 124 14.90 -11.90 -12.18
C SER A 124 13.83 -11.29 -11.27
N SER A 125 12.65 -10.96 -11.81
CA SER A 125 11.49 -10.52 -11.03
C SER A 125 10.16 -10.93 -11.68
N LEU A 126 9.11 -11.05 -10.86
CA LEU A 126 7.76 -11.39 -11.33
C LEU A 126 6.68 -10.64 -10.58
N ASP A 127 5.54 -10.45 -11.23
CA ASP A 127 4.39 -9.71 -10.73
C ASP A 127 3.12 -10.54 -10.90
N LEU A 128 2.38 -10.81 -9.81
CA LEU A 128 1.19 -11.65 -9.82
C LEU A 128 0.02 -10.87 -9.22
N ASP A 129 -0.83 -10.30 -10.08
CA ASP A 129 -1.84 -9.32 -9.68
C ASP A 129 -2.91 -9.15 -10.79
N PRO A 130 -4.20 -8.86 -10.50
CA PRO A 130 -5.26 -8.75 -11.51
C PRO A 130 -4.94 -7.73 -12.61
N GLU A 131 -4.12 -6.74 -12.29
CA GLU A 131 -3.70 -5.68 -13.19
C GLU A 131 -2.38 -5.98 -13.92
N ALA A 132 -1.73 -7.14 -13.71
CA ALA A 132 -0.45 -7.48 -14.35
C ALA A 132 -0.50 -7.41 -15.90
N ASP A 133 -1.66 -7.65 -16.51
CA ASP A 133 -1.89 -7.48 -17.95
C ASP A 133 -1.69 -6.03 -18.43
N TYR A 134 -2.00 -5.05 -17.59
CA TYR A 134 -1.75 -3.63 -17.88
C TYR A 134 -0.29 -3.25 -17.65
N PHE A 135 0.49 -4.11 -16.99
CA PHE A 135 1.70 -3.74 -16.28
C PHE A 135 2.95 -4.50 -16.71
N CYS A 136 2.86 -5.42 -17.67
CA CYS A 136 4.04 -5.94 -18.36
C CYS A 136 4.66 -4.93 -19.31
N GLY A 137 5.31 -3.97 -18.69
CA GLY A 137 5.89 -2.80 -19.28
C GLY A 137 6.26 -1.83 -18.18
N THR A 138 6.55 -0.61 -18.58
CA THR A 138 7.21 0.38 -17.74
C THR A 138 6.21 1.11 -16.85
N GLU A 139 5.00 1.31 -17.35
CA GLU A 139 3.98 2.17 -16.73
C GLU A 139 3.32 1.57 -15.49
N GLY A 140 3.45 0.26 -15.27
CA GLY A 140 2.88 -0.45 -14.13
C GLY A 140 3.82 -0.74 -12.97
N ARG A 141 5.11 -0.64 -13.24
CA ARG A 141 6.19 -0.85 -12.27
C ARG A 141 6.53 0.41 -11.51
N PHE A 142 6.24 1.55 -12.11
CA PHE A 142 6.49 2.85 -11.55
C PHE A 142 5.14 3.51 -11.27
N PRO A 143 5.01 4.23 -10.14
CA PRO A 143 3.89 5.12 -9.96
C PRO A 143 4.05 6.27 -10.96
N THR A 144 3.51 6.08 -12.16
CA THR A 144 3.49 7.13 -13.19
C THR A 144 2.22 7.94 -13.02
N TYR A 145 2.40 9.18 -12.60
CA TYR A 145 1.34 10.18 -12.60
C TYR A 145 1.54 11.07 -13.82
N ALA A 146 0.62 10.97 -14.77
CA ALA A 146 0.49 11.99 -15.80
C ALA A 146 -0.39 13.10 -15.22
N TRP A 147 0.24 14.15 -14.65
CA TRP A 147 -0.48 15.34 -14.18
C TRP A 147 -0.63 16.31 -15.35
N ASP A 148 -1.85 16.54 -15.83
CA ASP A 148 -2.13 17.35 -17.03
C ASP A 148 -2.42 18.84 -16.72
N ILE A 149 -2.04 19.33 -15.54
CA ILE A 149 -2.33 20.72 -15.12
C ILE A 149 -1.04 21.37 -14.66
N GLU A 150 -0.80 22.61 -15.09
CA GLU A 150 0.29 23.47 -14.60
C GLU A 150 0.10 23.75 -13.10
N PRO A 151 0.85 23.09 -12.20
CA PRO A 151 0.88 23.45 -10.80
C PRO A 151 1.61 24.78 -10.69
N LYS A 152 1.23 25.58 -9.71
CA LYS A 152 2.01 26.75 -9.36
C LYS A 152 2.97 26.37 -8.25
N GLN A 153 4.22 26.78 -8.39
CA GLN A 153 5.16 26.78 -7.27
C GLN A 153 4.51 27.46 -6.08
N ARG A 154 4.74 26.89 -4.90
CA ARG A 154 4.39 27.56 -3.65
C ARG A 154 5.02 28.95 -3.62
N PRO A 155 4.30 29.99 -3.15
CA PRO A 155 4.85 31.34 -3.04
C PRO A 155 6.15 31.38 -2.21
N ALA A 156 7.19 32.00 -2.76
CA ALA A 156 8.47 32.17 -2.06
C ALA A 156 8.29 32.97 -0.75
N GLY A 157 8.86 32.46 0.34
CA GLY A 157 8.87 33.13 1.65
C GLY A 157 7.76 32.73 2.62
N GLN A 158 6.93 31.74 2.31
CA GLN A 158 6.13 31.08 3.34
C GLN A 158 7.07 30.33 4.33
N PRO A 159 6.74 30.28 5.64
CA PRO A 159 7.61 29.68 6.65
C PRO A 159 7.90 28.19 6.37
N ALA A 160 9.04 27.68 6.86
CA ALA A 160 9.43 26.28 6.71
C ALA A 160 8.40 25.30 7.31
N GLU A 161 7.72 25.72 8.39
CA GLU A 161 6.57 25.02 8.98
C GLU A 161 5.40 24.80 8.00
N ALA A 162 5.34 25.59 6.92
CA ALA A 162 4.35 25.47 5.86
C ALA A 162 4.88 24.74 4.60
N ALA A 163 6.10 24.18 4.60
CA ALA A 163 6.58 23.23 3.57
C ALA A 163 5.90 21.86 3.69
N PHE A 164 4.63 21.89 4.12
CA PHE A 164 3.82 20.73 4.37
C PHE A 164 3.67 19.95 3.06
N GLY A 165 4.22 18.74 3.03
CA GLY A 165 4.14 17.85 1.86
C GLY A 165 5.26 18.02 0.83
N ASP A 166 6.17 18.99 0.98
CA ASP A 166 7.32 19.21 0.10
C ASP A 166 8.55 18.44 0.63
N ALA A 167 8.80 17.25 0.07
CA ALA A 167 9.77 16.29 0.59
C ALA A 167 11.18 16.51 0.01
N ASP A 168 11.30 17.18 -1.13
CA ASP A 168 12.58 17.50 -1.77
C ASP A 168 12.97 19.00 -1.72
N GLY A 169 12.11 19.83 -1.14
CA GLY A 169 12.36 21.25 -0.91
C GLY A 169 12.35 22.09 -2.19
N ASP A 170 11.74 21.60 -3.27
CA ASP A 170 11.68 22.29 -4.55
C ASP A 170 10.53 23.31 -4.66
N GLY A 171 9.70 23.41 -3.61
CA GLY A 171 8.54 24.30 -3.51
C GLY A 171 7.26 23.71 -4.09
N PHE A 172 7.23 22.42 -4.44
CA PHE A 172 6.04 21.69 -4.86
C PHE A 172 5.69 20.62 -3.83
N GLY A 173 4.40 20.33 -3.66
CA GLY A 173 3.97 19.22 -2.81
C GLY A 173 4.30 17.88 -3.47
N ASP A 174 5.06 17.04 -2.79
CA ASP A 174 5.41 15.69 -3.20
C ASP A 174 4.45 14.66 -2.64
N LEU A 175 4.53 13.45 -3.16
CA LEU A 175 3.78 12.29 -2.68
C LEU A 175 4.74 11.13 -2.44
N TYR A 176 4.60 10.47 -1.29
CA TYR A 176 5.18 9.14 -1.13
C TYR A 176 4.16 8.10 -1.55
N SER A 177 4.53 7.18 -2.45
CA SER A 177 3.67 6.08 -2.86
C SER A 177 4.38 4.75 -2.74
N ARG A 178 3.60 3.70 -2.43
CA ARG A 178 4.14 2.35 -2.29
C ARG A 178 3.53 1.42 -3.31
N ASP A 179 4.36 0.93 -4.22
CA ASP A 179 3.92 -0.03 -5.23
C ASP A 179 3.68 -1.44 -4.64
N LYS A 180 3.17 -2.34 -5.50
CA LYS A 180 2.88 -3.73 -5.13
C LYS A 180 4.12 -4.60 -4.84
N PHE A 181 5.29 -4.22 -5.35
CA PHE A 181 6.55 -4.86 -4.98
C PHE A 181 7.05 -4.41 -3.60
N GLY A 182 6.40 -3.41 -3.00
CA GLY A 182 6.78 -2.82 -1.73
C GLY A 182 7.97 -1.89 -1.87
N GLN A 183 8.18 -1.30 -3.06
CA GLN A 183 9.07 -0.16 -3.23
C GLN A 183 8.32 1.10 -2.82
N LEU A 184 8.96 1.94 -2.01
CA LEU A 184 8.50 3.29 -1.76
C LEU A 184 9.11 4.21 -2.81
N TRP A 185 8.28 5.08 -3.34
CA TRP A 185 8.61 6.07 -4.35
C TRP A 185 8.27 7.46 -3.82
N THR A 186 9.05 8.44 -4.28
CA THR A 186 8.69 9.84 -4.17
C THR A 186 8.26 10.31 -5.53
N ASP A 187 7.10 10.93 -5.59
CA ASP A 187 6.44 11.40 -6.78
C ASP A 187 6.27 12.89 -6.73
N HIS A 188 6.52 13.52 -7.88
CA HIS A 188 6.59 14.97 -7.98
C HIS A 188 5.53 15.49 -8.93
N LEU A 189 5.14 16.75 -8.74
CA LEU A 189 4.20 17.45 -9.60
C LEU A 189 4.75 17.68 -11.01
N TYR A 190 3.88 17.60 -12.02
CA TYR A 190 4.26 17.91 -13.40
C TYR A 190 4.67 19.38 -13.53
N GLY A 191 5.93 19.64 -13.87
CA GLY A 191 6.50 21.00 -13.89
C GLY A 191 7.52 21.27 -12.78
N SER A 192 7.59 20.39 -11.78
CA SER A 192 8.81 20.23 -10.98
C SER A 192 9.97 19.82 -11.89
N LYS A 193 11.20 20.23 -11.53
CA LYS A 193 12.43 19.74 -12.18
C LYS A 193 12.82 18.35 -11.66
N SER A 194 12.22 17.91 -10.56
CA SER A 194 12.42 16.61 -9.94
C SER A 194 11.71 15.51 -10.73
N ARG A 195 12.18 14.29 -10.55
CA ARG A 195 11.69 13.10 -11.26
C ARG A 195 11.32 12.06 -10.23
N THR A 196 10.23 11.34 -10.48
CA THR A 196 9.81 10.22 -9.63
C THR A 196 10.99 9.29 -9.36
N ARG A 197 11.18 8.94 -8.09
CA ARG A 197 12.39 8.27 -7.60
C ARG A 197 12.05 7.15 -6.64
N VAL A 198 12.76 6.03 -6.76
CA VAL A 198 12.74 4.96 -5.76
C VAL A 198 13.45 5.46 -4.50
N VAL A 199 12.75 5.40 -3.37
CA VAL A 199 13.33 5.60 -2.03
C VAL A 199 13.98 4.31 -1.54
N GLY A 200 13.32 3.17 -1.75
CA GLY A 200 13.86 1.84 -1.42
C GLY A 200 12.80 0.75 -1.44
N GLY A 201 13.23 -0.51 -1.30
CA GLY A 201 12.35 -1.69 -1.23
C GLY A 201 11.99 -2.12 0.20
N GLY A 202 11.07 -3.10 0.32
CA GLY A 202 10.72 -3.74 1.59
C GLY A 202 9.63 -3.04 2.41
N TRP A 203 9.00 -2.01 1.86
CA TRP A 203 7.98 -1.20 2.55
C TRP A 203 6.65 -1.93 2.77
N ASN A 204 6.44 -3.10 2.13
CA ASN A 204 5.34 -4.01 2.47
C ASN A 204 5.45 -4.62 3.89
N ALA A 205 6.60 -4.45 4.56
CA ALA A 205 6.75 -4.73 5.99
C ALA A 205 6.01 -3.70 6.88
N MET A 206 5.66 -2.54 6.33
CA MET A 206 4.97 -1.46 7.03
C MET A 206 3.46 -1.56 6.87
N THR A 207 2.74 -1.35 7.96
CA THR A 207 1.27 -1.36 8.05
C THR A 207 0.66 0.02 7.96
N GLN A 208 1.44 1.07 8.26
CA GLN A 208 1.01 2.46 8.21
C GLN A 208 2.23 3.33 7.97
N LEU A 209 2.10 4.30 7.08
CA LEU A 209 3.03 5.38 6.88
C LEU A 209 2.31 6.65 7.31
N THR A 210 3.06 7.62 7.81
CA THR A 210 2.55 8.95 8.12
C THR A 210 3.69 9.94 7.95
N ARG A 211 3.37 11.03 7.27
CA ARG A 211 4.31 12.09 6.89
C ARG A 211 3.70 13.45 7.26
N HIS A 212 4.33 14.53 6.85
CA HIS A 212 4.01 15.92 7.22
C HIS A 212 4.59 16.35 8.57
N GLY A 213 5.83 16.81 8.50
CA GLY A 213 6.51 17.48 9.60
C GLY A 213 8.01 17.30 9.55
N ASP A 214 8.72 18.30 10.08
CA ASP A 214 10.10 18.17 10.54
C ASP A 214 10.04 17.77 12.02
N TYR A 215 10.38 16.51 12.31
CA TYR A 215 10.35 15.94 13.65
C TYR A 215 11.73 15.96 14.32
N ASN A 216 12.79 16.28 13.59
CA ASN A 216 14.16 16.28 14.09
C ASN A 216 14.83 17.67 14.11
N GLY A 217 14.13 18.71 13.64
CA GLY A 217 14.56 20.10 13.61
C GLY A 217 15.51 20.47 12.45
N ASP A 218 15.66 19.63 11.42
CA ASP A 218 16.58 19.86 10.30
C ASP A 218 15.94 20.55 9.08
N SER A 219 14.69 20.99 9.22
CA SER A 219 13.87 21.65 8.21
C SER A 219 13.54 20.80 6.99
N LYS A 220 13.56 19.47 7.12
CA LYS A 220 13.18 18.54 6.06
C LYS A 220 11.98 17.73 6.51
N GLU A 221 11.15 17.33 5.55
CA GLU A 221 10.02 16.49 5.86
C GLU A 221 10.48 15.07 6.21
N ASP A 222 10.07 14.59 7.38
CA ASP A 222 10.33 13.25 7.86
C ASP A 222 9.11 12.32 7.70
N LEU A 223 9.34 11.02 7.91
CA LEU A 223 8.30 9.99 7.85
C LEU A 223 8.34 9.10 9.09
N PHE A 224 7.18 8.74 9.62
CA PHE A 224 7.05 7.60 10.51
C PHE A 224 6.40 6.42 9.79
N ALA A 225 6.86 5.21 10.10
CA ALA A 225 6.22 4.00 9.64
C ALA A 225 6.07 2.98 10.77
N ARG A 226 4.90 2.35 10.85
CA ARG A 226 4.65 1.25 11.78
C ARG A 226 4.80 -0.09 11.07
N ASP A 227 5.68 -0.94 11.56
CA ASP A 227 5.82 -2.30 11.03
C ASP A 227 4.73 -3.27 11.55
N ARG A 228 4.65 -4.47 10.95
CA ARG A 228 3.67 -5.51 11.34
C ARG A 228 3.81 -5.99 12.79
N SER A 229 4.99 -5.83 13.39
CA SER A 229 5.21 -6.17 14.81
C SER A 229 4.75 -5.07 15.77
N GLY A 230 4.31 -3.93 15.23
CA GLY A 230 3.86 -2.78 16.02
C GLY A 230 5.01 -1.92 16.54
N VAL A 231 6.18 -1.98 15.89
CA VAL A 231 7.26 -1.03 16.14
C VAL A 231 7.06 0.19 15.25
N LEU A 232 7.09 1.37 15.85
CA LEU A 232 7.14 2.63 15.13
C LEU A 232 8.60 2.99 14.86
N TRP A 233 8.87 3.31 13.61
CA TRP A 233 10.16 3.72 13.08
C TRP A 233 10.06 5.17 12.62
N PHE A 234 11.07 5.96 12.97
CA PHE A 234 11.30 7.30 12.47
C PHE A 234 12.27 7.22 11.29
N TYR A 235 11.96 7.89 10.19
CA TYR A 235 12.77 7.99 8.98
C TYR A 235 13.10 9.46 8.74
N PRO A 236 14.35 9.90 8.99
CA PRO A 236 14.72 11.28 8.76
C PRO A 236 14.72 11.61 7.26
N GLY A 237 14.12 12.72 6.87
CA GLY A 237 14.13 13.22 5.50
C GLY A 237 15.53 13.62 5.06
N ARG A 238 15.90 13.35 3.81
CA ARG A 238 17.15 13.90 3.25
C ARG A 238 16.96 15.25 2.58
N GLY A 239 15.71 15.65 2.31
CA GLY A 239 15.39 16.89 1.60
C GLY A 239 15.72 16.81 0.11
N ASP A 240 15.79 15.60 -0.44
CA ASP A 240 15.93 15.32 -1.88
C ASP A 240 14.85 14.32 -2.36
N GLY A 241 13.78 14.21 -1.56
CA GLY A 241 12.73 13.22 -1.71
C GLY A 241 13.07 11.86 -1.08
N THR A 242 14.32 11.56 -0.72
CA THR A 242 14.68 10.27 -0.11
C THR A 242 14.71 10.32 1.42
N LEU A 243 14.76 9.13 2.03
CA LEU A 243 14.81 8.94 3.48
C LEU A 243 16.17 8.41 3.94
N GLY A 244 16.61 8.86 5.12
CA GLY A 244 17.80 8.40 5.81
C GLY A 244 17.61 7.07 6.56
N ASP A 245 18.62 6.69 7.32
CA ASP A 245 18.57 5.47 8.13
C ASP A 245 17.53 5.60 9.23
N ARG A 246 16.65 4.60 9.32
CA ARG A 246 15.56 4.63 10.29
C ARG A 246 16.05 4.49 11.73
N VAL A 247 15.37 5.19 12.64
CA VAL A 247 15.57 5.11 14.09
C VAL A 247 14.35 4.44 14.72
N LYS A 248 14.58 3.55 15.68
CA LYS A 248 13.49 2.90 16.42
C LYS A 248 12.91 3.87 17.44
N VAL A 249 11.64 4.22 17.30
CA VAL A 249 10.92 5.03 18.31
C VAL A 249 10.49 4.14 19.47
N GLY A 250 9.85 3.00 19.18
CA GLY A 250 9.39 2.09 20.22
C GLY A 250 8.42 1.01 19.72
N GLY A 251 8.11 0.03 20.57
CA GLY A 251 7.10 -1.00 20.30
C GLY A 251 5.73 -0.67 20.89
N GLY A 252 4.72 -1.49 20.60
CA GLY A 252 3.37 -1.37 21.17
C GLY A 252 2.39 -0.53 20.36
N TRP A 253 2.82 0.03 19.22
CA TRP A 253 1.99 0.90 18.38
C TRP A 253 0.86 0.18 17.65
N ASN A 254 0.79 -1.16 17.73
CA ASN A 254 -0.40 -1.92 17.32
C ASN A 254 -1.62 -1.67 18.24
N SER A 255 -1.45 -1.05 19.41
CA SER A 255 -2.60 -0.59 20.21
C SER A 255 -3.29 0.64 19.60
N MET A 256 -2.61 1.35 18.69
CA MET A 256 -3.16 2.45 17.93
C MET A 256 -3.80 1.89 16.66
N ARG A 257 -5.05 2.23 16.38
CA ARG A 257 -5.71 1.90 15.13
C ARG A 257 -5.14 2.75 13.99
N ASP A 258 -5.09 4.06 14.22
CA ASP A 258 -4.65 5.06 13.25
C ASP A 258 -3.47 5.86 13.78
N LEU A 259 -2.62 6.30 12.86
CA LEU A 259 -1.54 7.27 13.03
C LEU A 259 -1.71 8.30 11.93
N THR A 260 -1.62 9.59 12.27
CA THR A 260 -1.62 10.67 11.29
C THR A 260 -0.81 11.83 11.83
N ALA A 261 -0.20 12.60 10.95
CA ALA A 261 0.63 13.75 11.29
C ALA A 261 0.05 14.98 10.59
N ALA A 262 -0.13 16.06 11.35
CA ALA A 262 -0.78 17.28 10.89
C ALA A 262 0.13 18.52 10.94
N GLY A 263 1.38 18.36 11.40
CA GLY A 263 2.28 19.46 11.75
C GLY A 263 2.23 19.79 13.23
N ASP A 264 2.52 21.04 13.59
CA ASP A 264 2.52 21.51 14.99
C ASP A 264 1.08 21.74 15.50
N LEU A 265 0.59 20.78 16.28
CA LEU A 265 -0.74 20.83 16.91
C LEU A 265 -0.70 21.54 18.26
N THR A 266 0.46 21.57 18.92
CA THR A 266 0.65 22.08 20.28
C THR A 266 1.10 23.54 20.34
N GLY A 267 1.46 24.13 19.20
CA GLY A 267 1.90 25.51 19.07
C GLY A 267 3.30 25.77 19.63
N ASP A 268 4.14 24.74 19.77
CA ASP A 268 5.49 24.85 20.33
C ASP A 268 6.61 24.89 19.26
N GLY A 269 6.23 24.93 17.98
CA GLY A 269 7.12 24.97 16.83
C GLY A 269 7.65 23.61 16.39
N ARG A 270 7.10 22.51 16.89
CA ARG A 270 7.53 21.14 16.56
C ARG A 270 6.38 20.34 15.99
N ALA A 271 6.67 19.48 15.01
CA ALA A 271 5.65 18.61 14.45
C ALA A 271 5.19 17.56 15.47
N ASP A 272 3.88 17.29 15.49
CA ASP A 272 3.22 16.39 16.42
C ASP A 272 2.56 15.22 15.70
N LEU A 273 2.50 14.06 16.37
CA LEU A 273 1.80 12.88 15.86
C LEU A 273 0.44 12.72 16.56
N LEU A 274 -0.61 12.42 15.79
CA LEU A 274 -1.90 11.97 16.31
C LEU A 274 -2.00 10.46 16.22
N ALA A 275 -2.55 9.84 17.26
CA ALA A 275 -2.89 8.42 17.22
C ALA A 275 -4.22 8.13 17.89
N ALA A 276 -5.10 7.43 17.16
CA ALA A 276 -6.37 6.95 17.69
C ALA A 276 -6.21 5.49 18.13
N ASP A 277 -6.56 5.18 19.36
CA ASP A 277 -6.54 3.80 19.85
C ASP A 277 -7.79 2.99 19.43
N SER A 278 -7.72 1.68 19.61
CA SER A 278 -8.82 0.77 19.28
C SER A 278 -10.09 0.97 20.12
N THR A 279 -10.04 1.80 21.17
CA THR A 279 -11.23 2.21 21.94
C THR A 279 -11.90 3.45 21.35
N GLY A 280 -11.24 4.15 20.44
CA GLY A 280 -11.69 5.41 19.85
C GLY A 280 -11.28 6.63 20.65
N THR A 281 -10.25 6.52 21.50
CA THR A 281 -9.62 7.68 22.12
C THR A 281 -8.51 8.20 21.21
N LEU A 282 -8.55 9.48 20.89
CA LEU A 282 -7.49 10.17 20.17
C LEU A 282 -6.49 10.79 21.16
N TRP A 283 -5.22 10.66 20.81
CA TRP A 283 -4.08 11.15 21.56
C TRP A 283 -3.21 12.00 20.64
N THR A 284 -2.72 13.11 21.17
CA THR A 284 -1.63 13.90 20.56
C THR A 284 -0.33 13.48 21.24
N TYR A 285 0.69 13.18 20.45
CA TYR A 285 2.05 12.87 20.88
C TYR A 285 2.91 14.08 20.53
N PRO A 286 3.20 14.96 21.51
CA PRO A 286 3.99 16.15 21.26
C PRO A 286 5.40 15.79 20.79
N GLY A 287 5.85 16.38 19.68
CA GLY A 287 7.19 16.15 19.15
C GLY A 287 8.27 16.68 20.08
N ASP A 288 9.37 15.95 20.21
CA ASP A 288 10.53 16.42 20.97
C ASP A 288 11.58 17.16 20.12
N GLY A 289 11.36 17.26 18.81
CA GLY A 289 12.31 17.85 17.86
C GLY A 289 13.56 17.01 17.62
N HIS A 290 13.56 15.73 18.01
CA HIS A 290 14.67 14.79 17.84
C HIS A 290 14.20 13.43 17.29
N GLY A 291 13.06 13.41 16.60
CA GLY A 291 12.47 12.21 16.00
C GLY A 291 11.73 11.32 17.00
N THR A 292 11.42 11.81 18.21
CA THR A 292 10.61 11.11 19.20
C THR A 292 9.51 11.99 19.80
N PHE A 293 8.88 11.53 20.88
CA PHE A 293 7.71 12.19 21.46
C PHE A 293 7.82 12.34 22.97
N GLY A 294 7.29 13.44 23.48
CA GLY A 294 7.04 13.62 24.92
C GLY A 294 5.78 12.89 25.40
N ASP A 295 5.33 13.24 26.60
CA ASP A 295 4.12 12.66 27.19
C ASP A 295 2.89 12.97 26.32
N ARG A 296 2.19 11.91 25.91
CA ARG A 296 0.97 12.04 25.11
C ARG A 296 -0.14 12.77 25.88
N ARG A 297 -0.90 13.58 25.16
CA ARG A 297 -2.05 14.32 25.66
C ARG A 297 -3.35 13.71 25.11
N LYS A 298 -4.34 13.55 25.97
CA LYS A 298 -5.65 13.03 25.54
C LYS A 298 -6.43 14.14 24.83
N VAL A 299 -6.82 13.90 23.58
CA VAL A 299 -7.73 14.79 22.85
C VAL A 299 -9.18 14.53 23.25
N GLY A 300 -9.60 13.26 23.23
CA GLY A 300 -10.97 12.87 23.58
C GLY A 300 -11.39 11.52 23.02
N GLY A 301 -12.61 11.10 23.32
CA GLY A 301 -13.22 9.87 22.78
C GLY A 301 -14.09 10.12 21.54
N GLY A 302 -14.67 9.06 20.98
CA GLY A 302 -15.63 9.15 19.87
C GLY A 302 -15.04 8.95 18.47
N TRP A 303 -13.72 8.76 18.37
CA TRP A 303 -13.00 8.63 17.10
C TRP A 303 -13.24 7.29 16.38
N LYS A 304 -13.96 6.35 17.02
CA LYS A 304 -14.54 5.18 16.36
C LYS A 304 -15.56 5.51 15.27
N ALA A 305 -16.18 6.68 15.36
CA ALA A 305 -17.07 7.17 14.31
C ALA A 305 -16.31 7.54 13.02
N MET A 306 -14.98 7.70 13.09
CA MET A 306 -14.11 8.00 11.95
C MET A 306 -13.44 6.71 11.45
N ASN A 307 -13.34 6.57 10.13
CA ASN A 307 -12.62 5.49 9.46
C ASN A 307 -11.31 5.95 8.81
N GLU A 308 -11.04 7.26 8.75
CA GLU A 308 -9.80 7.83 8.23
C GLU A 308 -9.53 9.19 8.86
N LEU A 309 -8.26 9.45 9.18
CA LEU A 309 -7.75 10.70 9.76
C LEU A 309 -6.64 11.22 8.86
N VAL A 310 -6.70 12.50 8.50
CA VAL A 310 -5.77 13.15 7.58
C VAL A 310 -5.33 14.47 8.17
N GLY A 311 -4.06 14.58 8.53
CA GLY A 311 -3.46 15.89 8.75
C GLY A 311 -3.44 16.66 7.43
N ALA A 312 -3.98 17.87 7.42
CA ALA A 312 -4.19 18.63 6.20
C ALA A 312 -3.47 20.00 6.24
N GLY A 313 -2.55 20.19 7.19
CA GLY A 313 -1.90 21.48 7.41
C GLY A 313 -2.88 22.54 7.93
N ASP A 314 -2.57 23.82 7.71
CA ASP A 314 -3.41 24.95 8.07
C ASP A 314 -4.46 25.24 6.98
N MET A 315 -5.60 24.54 7.03
CA MET A 315 -6.64 24.65 6.01
C MET A 315 -7.49 25.91 6.14
N ASN A 316 -7.54 26.49 7.34
CA ASN A 316 -8.38 27.65 7.66
C ASN A 316 -7.61 28.97 7.74
N SER A 317 -6.31 28.95 7.44
CA SER A 317 -5.39 30.10 7.44
C SER A 317 -5.26 30.79 8.80
N ASP A 318 -5.42 30.05 9.90
CA ASP A 318 -5.25 30.54 11.27
C ASP A 318 -3.85 30.29 11.87
N LYS A 319 -2.96 29.71 11.06
CA LYS A 319 -1.56 29.34 11.37
C LYS A 319 -1.44 28.19 12.35
N ARG A 320 -2.41 27.29 12.39
CA ARG A 320 -2.37 26.08 13.22
C ARG A 320 -2.62 24.86 12.37
N ALA A 321 -2.01 23.75 12.77
CA ALA A 321 -2.29 22.46 12.15
C ALA A 321 -3.75 22.05 12.36
N ASP A 322 -4.43 21.71 11.27
CA ASP A 322 -5.79 21.22 11.25
C ASP A 322 -5.87 19.72 10.89
N LEU A 323 -7.02 19.13 11.17
CA LEU A 323 -7.32 17.74 10.84
C LEU A 323 -8.59 17.65 9.97
N VAL A 324 -8.54 16.78 8.97
CA VAL A 324 -9.70 16.28 8.25
C VAL A 324 -9.95 14.84 8.67
N ALA A 325 -11.22 14.46 8.88
CA ALA A 325 -11.58 13.07 9.13
C ALA A 325 -12.81 12.64 8.34
N ARG A 326 -12.77 11.41 7.84
CA ARG A 326 -13.92 10.77 7.21
C ARG A 326 -14.65 9.91 8.23
N ASP A 327 -15.96 10.07 8.28
CA ASP A 327 -16.81 9.22 9.12
C ASP A 327 -17.21 7.93 8.41
N THR A 328 -17.65 6.93 9.17
CA THR A 328 -18.07 5.63 8.63
C THR A 328 -19.26 5.72 7.67
N ALA A 329 -20.02 6.83 7.68
CA ALA A 329 -21.11 7.08 6.73
C ALA A 329 -20.62 7.77 5.44
N GLY A 330 -19.33 8.08 5.33
CA GLY A 330 -18.72 8.71 4.16
C GLY A 330 -18.93 10.22 4.10
N LYS A 331 -19.15 10.86 5.25
CA LYS A 331 -19.08 12.32 5.38
C LYS A 331 -17.67 12.76 5.72
N LEU A 332 -17.32 13.97 5.32
CA LEU A 332 -16.03 14.57 5.60
C LEU A 332 -16.18 15.72 6.60
N TRP A 333 -15.35 15.70 7.63
CA TRP A 333 -15.39 16.65 8.74
C TRP A 333 -14.04 17.36 8.86
N PHE A 334 -14.09 18.68 8.98
CA PHE A 334 -12.96 19.54 9.31
C PHE A 334 -12.90 19.76 10.82
N TYR A 335 -11.71 19.67 11.41
CA TYR A 335 -11.44 19.88 12.83
C TYR A 335 -10.37 20.98 12.96
N PRO A 336 -10.77 22.21 13.35
CA PRO A 336 -9.82 23.31 13.47
C PRO A 336 -8.87 23.10 14.65
N GLY A 337 -7.58 23.29 14.42
CA GLY A 337 -6.52 23.22 15.40
C GLY A 337 -6.66 24.29 16.49
N THR A 338 -6.43 23.91 17.74
CA THR A 338 -6.42 24.90 18.85
C THR A 338 -5.03 25.45 19.16
N GLY A 339 -3.97 24.88 18.58
CA GLY A 339 -2.58 25.17 18.95
C GLY A 339 -2.27 24.77 20.40
N ARG A 340 -2.93 23.73 20.91
CA ARG A 340 -2.78 23.20 22.28
C ARG A 340 -2.73 21.66 22.33
N GLY A 341 -2.65 21.03 21.15
CA GLY A 341 -2.74 19.59 20.96
C GLY A 341 -4.17 19.07 20.96
N THR A 342 -5.17 19.93 20.71
CA THR A 342 -6.60 19.59 20.65
C THR A 342 -7.31 20.29 19.48
N PHE A 343 -8.57 19.94 19.22
CA PHE A 343 -9.39 20.52 18.16
C PHE A 343 -10.60 21.29 18.70
N GLY A 344 -11.03 22.30 17.96
CA GLY A 344 -12.29 23.00 18.19
C GLY A 344 -13.51 22.26 17.64
N ASP A 345 -14.64 22.96 17.56
CA ASP A 345 -15.88 22.40 17.03
C ASP A 345 -15.72 22.02 15.56
N ARG A 346 -15.98 20.74 15.25
CA ARG A 346 -15.87 20.22 13.90
C ARG A 346 -16.94 20.79 12.97
N LYS A 347 -16.61 20.91 11.70
CA LYS A 347 -17.51 21.40 10.63
C LYS A 347 -17.68 20.34 9.56
N LEU A 348 -18.92 20.19 9.06
CA LEU A 348 -19.20 19.27 7.97
C LEU A 348 -18.78 19.93 6.66
N ILE A 349 -17.75 19.39 6.01
CA ILE A 349 -17.21 19.90 4.74
C ILE A 349 -17.51 18.98 3.55
N GLY A 350 -18.04 17.77 3.81
CA GLY A 350 -18.50 16.85 2.78
C GLY A 350 -19.73 16.07 3.24
N THR A 351 -20.84 16.22 2.52
CA THR A 351 -22.15 15.68 2.94
C THR A 351 -22.33 14.17 2.72
N GLY A 352 -21.50 13.55 1.88
CA GLY A 352 -21.55 12.12 1.56
C GLY A 352 -20.69 11.76 0.34
N GLY A 353 -20.58 10.48 0.03
CA GLY A 353 -19.85 9.97 -1.14
C GLY A 353 -18.35 9.77 -0.96
N TRP A 354 -17.78 10.22 0.17
CA TRP A 354 -16.34 10.09 0.43
C TRP A 354 -15.89 8.65 0.68
N ASN A 355 -16.79 7.76 1.09
CA ASN A 355 -16.50 6.30 1.15
C ASN A 355 -16.34 5.66 -0.24
N GLY A 356 -16.71 6.37 -1.31
CA GLY A 356 -16.38 5.95 -2.67
C GLY A 356 -14.92 6.25 -3.07
N LEU A 357 -14.13 6.86 -2.18
CA LEU A 357 -12.70 7.10 -2.34
C LEU A 357 -11.96 6.12 -1.41
N THR A 358 -10.83 5.58 -1.81
CA THR A 358 -10.06 4.65 -0.95
C THR A 358 -9.20 5.36 0.05
N GLU A 359 -8.59 6.47 -0.36
CA GLU A 359 -7.53 7.14 0.40
C GLU A 359 -7.65 8.64 0.27
N LEU A 360 -7.32 9.32 1.36
CA LEU A 360 -7.28 10.77 1.50
C LEU A 360 -5.91 11.19 2.06
N VAL A 361 -5.34 12.25 1.49
CA VAL A 361 -4.02 12.76 1.88
C VAL A 361 -4.06 14.28 1.88
N GLY A 362 -3.56 14.92 2.93
CA GLY A 362 -3.23 16.34 2.87
C GLY A 362 -1.94 16.45 2.09
N ILE A 363 -1.92 17.05 0.90
CA ILE A 363 -0.71 17.07 0.07
C ILE A 363 0.04 18.41 0.14
N GLY A 364 -0.44 19.34 0.97
CA GLY A 364 0.00 20.73 0.96
C GLY A 364 -0.67 21.51 -0.17
N ASP A 365 -0.14 22.70 -0.45
CA ASP A 365 -0.66 23.61 -1.48
C ASP A 365 -0.12 23.21 -2.86
N VAL A 366 -0.78 22.25 -3.52
CA VAL A 366 -0.41 21.77 -4.86
C VAL A 366 -1.06 22.59 -5.98
N THR A 367 -2.02 23.45 -5.63
CA THR A 367 -2.61 24.43 -6.56
C THR A 367 -1.84 25.75 -6.61
N GLY A 368 -0.96 26.00 -5.64
CA GLY A 368 -0.20 27.23 -5.43
C GLY A 368 -1.09 28.44 -5.19
N ASP A 369 -2.25 28.23 -4.55
CA ASP A 369 -3.19 29.29 -4.20
C ASP A 369 -3.04 29.80 -2.76
N GLY A 370 -2.07 29.26 -2.03
CA GLY A 370 -1.70 29.63 -0.67
C GLY A 370 -2.40 28.79 0.40
N HIS A 371 -3.20 27.80 0.03
CA HIS A 371 -3.98 26.99 0.95
C HIS A 371 -3.69 25.50 0.76
N PRO A 372 -3.55 24.72 1.85
CA PRO A 372 -3.39 23.28 1.73
C PRO A 372 -4.57 22.61 1.04
N ASP A 373 -4.26 21.64 0.18
CA ASP A 373 -5.20 20.89 -0.61
C ASP A 373 -5.34 19.46 -0.10
N LEU A 374 -6.51 18.85 -0.37
CA LEU A 374 -6.75 17.44 -0.10
C LEU A 374 -6.70 16.64 -1.40
N LEU A 375 -5.90 15.59 -1.42
CA LEU A 375 -5.85 14.62 -2.49
C LEU A 375 -6.70 13.40 -2.12
N ALA A 376 -7.43 12.86 -3.10
CA ALA A 376 -8.17 11.62 -2.93
C ALA A 376 -8.02 10.69 -4.13
N HIS A 377 -7.97 9.39 -3.85
CA HIS A 377 -7.96 8.34 -4.84
C HIS A 377 -9.29 7.57 -4.85
N ALA A 378 -9.82 7.28 -6.05
CA ALA A 378 -11.01 6.45 -6.20
C ALA A 378 -10.63 5.02 -6.64
N PRO A 379 -11.12 3.96 -5.97
CA PRO A 379 -10.79 2.58 -6.33
C PRO A 379 -11.17 2.27 -7.77
N GLY A 380 -10.29 1.58 -8.48
CA GLY A 380 -10.49 1.18 -9.88
C GLY A 380 -10.49 2.33 -10.89
N GLN A 381 -10.28 3.57 -10.44
CA GLN A 381 -10.09 4.72 -11.31
C GLN A 381 -8.62 5.11 -11.32
N LYS A 382 -8.06 5.28 -12.51
CA LYS A 382 -6.72 5.82 -12.71
C LYS A 382 -6.61 7.31 -12.35
N ALA A 383 -7.49 7.88 -11.54
CA ALA A 383 -7.57 9.34 -11.35
C ALA A 383 -7.31 9.73 -9.90
N LEU A 384 -6.29 10.58 -9.70
CA LEU A 384 -6.13 11.35 -8.47
C LEU A 384 -6.92 12.65 -8.60
N ARG A 385 -7.77 12.90 -7.60
CA ARG A 385 -8.55 14.13 -7.50
C ARG A 385 -7.93 15.01 -6.43
N VAL A 386 -7.63 16.26 -6.81
CA VAL A 386 -7.28 17.31 -5.84
C VAL A 386 -8.54 18.12 -5.56
N TYR A 387 -8.80 18.33 -4.28
CA TYR A 387 -9.85 19.16 -3.73
C TYR A 387 -9.17 20.41 -3.16
N PRO A 388 -9.23 21.54 -3.89
CA PRO A 388 -8.48 22.71 -3.45
C PRO A 388 -9.01 23.27 -2.14
N GLY A 389 -8.10 23.66 -1.25
CA GLY A 389 -8.43 24.38 -0.04
C GLY A 389 -9.12 25.72 -0.34
N THR A 390 -9.98 26.18 0.55
CA THR A 390 -10.56 27.53 0.44
C THR A 390 -9.81 28.56 1.29
N GLY A 391 -9.05 28.13 2.30
CA GLY A 391 -8.47 29.01 3.32
C GLY A 391 -9.51 29.64 4.25
N ALA A 392 -10.80 29.31 4.09
CA ALA A 392 -11.86 29.89 4.88
C ALA A 392 -11.89 29.27 6.28
N ALA A 393 -12.40 30.03 7.25
CA ALA A 393 -12.52 29.59 8.64
C ALA A 393 -13.30 28.28 8.81
N ASP A 394 -14.11 27.87 7.83
CA ASP A 394 -14.87 26.63 7.82
C ASP A 394 -14.11 25.40 7.33
N GLY A 395 -12.88 25.57 6.84
CA GLY A 395 -12.06 24.49 6.28
C GLY A 395 -12.63 23.92 4.98
N GLY A 396 -13.45 24.70 4.27
CA GLY A 396 -14.14 24.25 3.06
C GLY A 396 -13.18 23.85 1.94
N LEU A 397 -13.66 22.94 1.08
CA LEU A 397 -12.98 22.50 -0.13
C LEU A 397 -13.73 22.99 -1.38
N ARG A 398 -12.99 23.35 -2.43
CA ARG A 398 -13.56 23.66 -3.75
C ARG A 398 -13.90 22.37 -4.51
N ALA A 399 -14.65 22.52 -5.60
CA ALA A 399 -14.96 21.41 -6.49
C ALA A 399 -13.66 20.71 -6.95
N PRO A 400 -13.60 19.36 -6.90
CA PRO A 400 -12.39 18.65 -7.22
C PRO A 400 -12.02 18.84 -8.69
N ARG A 401 -10.73 18.87 -8.94
CA ARG A 401 -10.16 18.78 -10.27
C ARG A 401 -9.47 17.43 -10.38
N GLN A 402 -9.67 16.75 -11.52
CA GLN A 402 -8.79 15.64 -11.84
C GLN A 402 -7.40 16.21 -12.04
N TYR A 403 -6.47 15.80 -11.20
CA TYR A 403 -5.18 16.45 -11.10
C TYR A 403 -4.09 15.58 -11.75
N ALA A 404 -4.19 14.25 -11.62
CA ALA A 404 -3.43 13.32 -12.44
C ALA A 404 -4.19 12.06 -12.84
N GLN A 405 -3.68 11.42 -13.90
CA GLN A 405 -3.91 10.01 -14.13
C GLN A 405 -2.81 9.17 -13.49
N ALA A 406 -3.13 8.42 -12.44
CA ALA A 406 -2.28 7.36 -11.88
C ALA A 406 -2.39 6.12 -12.77
N ARG A 407 -1.31 5.74 -13.45
CA ARG A 407 -1.31 4.51 -14.25
C ARG A 407 -1.05 3.26 -13.41
N ALA A 408 -0.44 3.37 -12.22
CA ALA A 408 -0.25 2.28 -11.27
C ALA A 408 -1.18 2.44 -10.05
N THR A 409 -1.75 1.33 -9.56
CA THR A 409 -2.78 1.34 -8.51
C THR A 409 -2.39 0.43 -7.37
N HIS A 410 -1.46 0.89 -6.55
CA HIS A 410 -1.56 0.72 -5.11
C HIS A 410 -0.85 1.93 -4.52
N LEU A 411 -1.63 2.78 -3.87
CA LEU A 411 -1.13 3.86 -3.05
C LEU A 411 -1.42 3.39 -1.63
N VAL A 412 -0.45 3.59 -0.74
CA VAL A 412 -0.64 3.55 0.70
C VAL A 412 0.24 4.66 1.20
N PHE A 413 -0.39 5.72 1.66
CA PHE A 413 0.26 6.92 2.18
C PHE A 413 0.70 6.75 3.64
#